data_AF-A0A2V7M8Y8-F1
#
_entry.id   AF-A0A2V7M8Y8-F1
#
_cell.length_a   1.000
_cell.length_b   1.000
_cell.length_c   1.000
_cell.angle_alpha   90.00
_cell.angle_beta   90.00
_cell.angle_gamma   90.00
#
_symmetry.space_group_name_H-M   'P 1'
#
loop_
_entity.id
_entity.type
_entity.pdbx_description
1 polymer ?
#
loop_
_entity_poly.entity_id
_entity_poly.type
_entity_poly.pdbx_seq_one_letter_code
_entity_poly.pdbx_strand_id
1 'polypeptide(L)'
;MKRNLWCWAAILGATTLAPIPGLAQDTIPTAVVVKVLSDSSYIVQIRGRRLIVITESVFQRLLQADEERRGLKDKLRGADSVSAAQQHALDWSDSTLRHKNEQLAQLDSLYHRERDISKGWRSLAGEPWLTFDFGLGETGRDHNPAVLAGLGIRRFRIWGFLQEANAGGAIGMSLRLF
;
A
#
# COMPACT_ATOMS: atom_id res chain seq x y z
N MET A 1 -19.14 -5.31 37.65
CA MET A 1 -18.76 -6.23 38.75
C MET A 1 -19.70 -7.42 38.78
N LYS A 2 -19.26 -8.63 38.39
CA LYS A 2 -19.85 -9.91 38.86
C LYS A 2 -18.76 -10.99 38.87
N ARG A 3 -18.31 -11.36 40.08
CA ARG A 3 -17.43 -12.50 40.36
C ARG A 3 -18.30 -13.75 40.39
N ASN A 4 -17.95 -14.78 39.63
CA ASN A 4 -18.53 -16.11 39.77
C ASN A 4 -17.51 -17.03 40.44
N LEU A 5 -17.58 -17.12 41.77
CA LEU A 5 -17.11 -18.28 42.52
C LEU A 5 -18.12 -19.41 42.27
N TRP A 6 -17.65 -20.58 41.85
CA TRP A 6 -18.43 -21.81 41.90
C TRP A 6 -17.89 -22.68 43.02
N CYS A 7 -18.61 -22.65 44.14
CA CYS A 7 -18.58 -23.66 45.18
C CYS A 7 -19.24 -24.94 44.64
N TRP A 8 -18.63 -26.10 44.86
CA TRP A 8 -19.38 -27.36 44.91
C TRP A 8 -19.31 -27.95 46.32
N ALA A 9 -20.49 -28.39 46.75
CA ALA A 9 -20.94 -28.53 48.12
C ALA A 9 -20.40 -29.78 48.84
N ALA A 10 -20.29 -29.63 50.17
CA ALA A 10 -20.25 -30.71 51.14
C ALA A 10 -21.53 -31.56 51.09
N ILE A 11 -21.43 -32.85 51.44
CA ILE A 11 -22.52 -33.62 52.08
C ILE A 11 -21.97 -34.86 52.80
N LEU A 12 -22.32 -34.92 54.09
CA LEU A 12 -22.53 -36.08 54.98
C LEU A 12 -21.37 -37.00 55.38
N GLY A 13 -20.93 -36.82 56.62
CA GLY A 13 -20.32 -37.88 57.43
C GLY A 13 -20.91 -37.88 58.84
N ALA A 14 -21.83 -38.81 59.12
CA ALA A 14 -22.07 -39.43 60.42
C ALA A 14 -23.26 -40.40 60.33
N THR A 15 -23.03 -41.71 60.35
CA THR A 15 -23.58 -42.64 61.37
C THR A 15 -23.31 -44.12 61.04
N THR A 16 -22.99 -44.85 62.12
CA THR A 16 -22.99 -46.30 62.34
C THR A 16 -21.84 -47.16 61.75
N LEU A 17 -21.04 -47.67 62.69
CA LEU A 17 -20.13 -48.80 62.52
C LEU A 17 -20.91 -50.07 62.16
N ALA A 18 -20.54 -50.69 61.03
CA ALA A 18 -20.63 -52.13 60.84
C ALA A 18 -19.30 -52.59 60.22
N PRO A 19 -18.64 -53.65 60.73
CA PRO A 19 -17.41 -54.15 60.14
C PRO A 19 -17.76 -54.89 58.84
N ILE A 20 -17.49 -54.27 57.70
CA ILE A 20 -17.57 -54.92 56.39
C ILE A 20 -16.31 -55.79 56.24
N PRO A 21 -16.43 -57.12 56.02
CA PRO A 21 -15.29 -57.96 55.69
C PRO A 21 -14.92 -57.68 54.22
N GLY A 22 -13.79 -57.00 54.02
CA GLY A 22 -13.35 -56.64 52.66
C GLY A 22 -12.61 -55.31 52.53
N LEU A 23 -12.00 -54.80 53.60
CA LEU A 23 -10.95 -53.77 53.50
C LEU A 23 -9.73 -54.38 52.80
N ALA A 24 -9.81 -54.51 51.48
CA ALA A 24 -8.64 -54.52 50.64
C ALA A 24 -7.91 -53.22 50.95
N GLN A 25 -6.73 -53.35 51.58
CA GLN A 25 -5.80 -52.26 51.84
C GLN A 25 -5.73 -51.38 50.59
N ASP A 26 -6.19 -50.14 50.73
CA ASP A 26 -5.93 -49.07 49.78
C ASP A 26 -4.41 -49.00 49.64
N THR A 27 -3.94 -49.63 48.56
CA THR A 27 -2.53 -49.73 48.25
C THR A 27 -2.14 -48.32 47.85
N ILE A 28 -1.39 -47.65 48.73
CA ILE A 28 -0.65 -46.44 48.38
C ILE A 28 -0.02 -46.73 47.02
N PRO A 29 -0.35 -46.00 45.95
CA PRO A 29 0.12 -46.37 44.63
C PRO A 29 1.64 -46.30 44.65
N THR A 30 2.29 -47.46 44.50
CA THR A 30 3.74 -47.59 44.62
C THR A 30 4.40 -46.72 43.56
N ALA A 31 4.87 -45.55 43.98
CA ALA A 31 5.56 -44.60 43.15
C ALA A 31 7.00 -45.10 42.95
N VAL A 32 7.29 -45.62 41.76
CA VAL A 32 8.65 -46.08 41.43
C VAL A 32 9.38 -44.94 40.73
N VAL A 33 10.48 -44.48 41.34
CA VAL A 33 11.40 -43.52 40.70
C VAL A 33 12.14 -44.27 39.59
N VAL A 34 11.85 -43.92 38.35
CA VAL A 34 12.45 -44.53 37.15
C VAL A 34 13.80 -43.89 36.85
N LYS A 35 13.94 -42.58 37.08
CA LYS A 35 15.16 -41.84 36.81
C LYS A 35 15.24 -40.58 37.68
N VAL A 36 16.39 -40.38 38.30
CA VAL A 36 16.76 -39.12 38.96
C VAL A 36 17.41 -38.22 37.92
N LEU A 37 16.91 -36.99 37.76
CA LEU A 37 17.53 -35.97 36.92
C LEU A 37 18.42 -35.07 37.79
N SER A 38 19.38 -34.40 37.17
CA SER A 38 20.39 -33.53 37.82
C SER A 38 19.82 -32.34 38.60
N ASP A 39 18.53 -32.05 38.42
CA ASP A 39 17.93 -30.75 38.79
C ASP A 39 16.92 -30.90 39.95
N SER A 40 17.10 -31.91 40.81
CA SER A 40 16.15 -32.28 41.88
C SER A 40 14.76 -32.70 41.37
N SER A 41 14.67 -33.10 40.10
CA SER A 41 13.46 -33.61 39.48
C SER A 41 13.53 -35.13 39.32
N TYR A 42 12.37 -35.78 39.49
CA TYR A 42 12.25 -37.23 39.48
C TYR A 42 11.25 -37.66 38.42
N ILE A 43 11.62 -38.59 37.55
CA ILE A 43 10.63 -39.27 36.72
C ILE A 43 10.07 -40.41 37.56
N VAL A 44 8.80 -40.29 37.92
CA VAL A 44 8.09 -41.27 38.73
C VAL A 44 7.05 -41.96 37.86
N GLN A 45 6.99 -43.29 37.95
CA GLN A 45 5.96 -44.08 37.30
C GLN A 45 4.89 -44.45 38.32
N ILE A 46 3.68 -43.94 38.11
CA ILE A 46 2.51 -44.22 38.94
C ILE A 46 1.44 -44.85 38.05
N ARG A 47 1.00 -46.08 38.38
CA ARG A 47 -0.05 -46.81 37.65
C ARG A 47 0.18 -46.84 36.11
N GLY A 48 1.42 -47.06 35.68
CA GLY A 48 1.79 -47.14 34.26
C GLY A 48 1.97 -45.80 33.53
N ARG A 49 1.76 -44.65 34.21
CA ARG A 49 2.01 -43.31 33.64
C ARG A 49 3.32 -42.74 34.17
N ARG A 50 4.14 -42.20 33.26
CA ARG A 50 5.37 -41.48 33.59
C ARG A 50 5.03 -40.03 33.88
N LEU A 51 5.38 -39.56 35.07
CA LEU A 51 5.18 -38.20 35.53
C LEU A 51 6.54 -37.60 35.93
N ILE A 52 6.70 -36.30 35.72
CA ILE A 52 7.85 -35.55 36.21
C ILE A 52 7.42 -34.89 37.52
N VAL A 53 8.11 -35.24 38.60
CA VAL A 53 7.95 -34.61 39.90
C VAL A 53 9.04 -33.57 40.05
N ILE A 54 8.64 -32.32 40.28
CA ILE A 54 9.51 -31.19 40.55
C ILE A 54 9.21 -30.66 41.95
N THR A 55 10.20 -30.00 42.55
CA THR A 55 10.00 -29.30 43.82
C THR A 55 9.08 -28.09 43.63
N GLU A 56 8.36 -27.71 44.68
CA GLU A 56 7.43 -26.56 44.66
C GLU A 56 8.15 -25.27 44.23
N SER A 57 9.38 -25.07 44.70
CA SER A 57 10.21 -23.90 44.33
C SER A 57 10.53 -23.83 42.84
N VAL A 58 10.76 -24.97 42.18
CA VAL A 58 11.00 -25.04 40.73
C VAL A 58 9.70 -24.80 39.96
N PHE A 59 8.57 -25.34 40.44
CA PHE A 59 7.27 -25.07 39.84
C PHE A 59 6.91 -23.58 39.88
N GLN A 60 7.11 -22.92 41.01
CA GLN A 60 6.87 -21.46 41.14
C GLN A 60 7.75 -20.64 40.20
N ARG A 61 9.04 -20.99 40.06
CA ARG A 61 9.95 -20.34 39.10
C ARG A 61 9.52 -20.55 37.65
N LEU A 62 9.05 -21.75 37.29
CA LEU A 62 8.53 -22.02 35.95
C LEU A 62 7.26 -21.23 35.66
N LEU A 63 6.39 -21.07 36.67
CA LEU A 63 5.17 -20.28 36.55
C LEU A 63 5.50 -18.80 36.31
N GLN A 64 6.43 -18.25 37.11
CA GLN A 64 6.92 -16.88 36.94
C GLN A 64 7.59 -16.67 35.57
N ALA A 65 8.42 -17.62 35.12
CA ALA A 65 9.06 -17.55 33.82
C ALA A 65 8.05 -17.61 32.65
N ASP A 66 6.96 -18.39 32.78
CA ASP A 66 5.91 -18.42 31.77
C ASP A 66 5.10 -17.12 31.74
N GLU A 67 4.83 -16.51 32.90
CA GLU A 67 4.19 -15.20 32.99
C GLU A 67 5.07 -14.10 32.37
N GLU A 68 6.36 -14.07 32.68
CA GLU A 68 7.33 -13.15 32.07
C GLU A 68 7.41 -13.35 30.55
N ARG A 69 7.46 -14.60 30.08
CA ARG A 69 7.44 -14.93 28.65
C ARG A 69 6.17 -14.42 27.97
N ARG A 70 5.00 -14.60 28.59
CA ARG A 70 3.72 -14.07 28.07
C ARG A 70 3.74 -12.54 28.02
N GLY A 71 4.20 -11.89 29.08
CA GLY A 71 4.32 -10.43 29.14
C GLY A 71 5.27 -9.87 28.07
N LEU A 72 6.40 -10.52 27.82
CA LEU A 72 7.33 -10.15 26.75
C LEU A 72 6.71 -10.35 25.36
N LYS A 73 5.97 -11.44 25.15
CA LYS A 73 5.27 -11.70 23.88
C LYS A 73 4.22 -10.65 23.58
N ASP A 74 3.47 -10.20 24.59
CA ASP A 74 2.46 -9.16 24.41
C ASP A 74 3.10 -7.78 24.17
N LYS A 75 4.21 -7.47 24.84
CA LYS A 75 5.00 -6.26 24.55
C LYS A 75 5.54 -6.28 23.12
N LEU A 76 6.05 -7.41 22.65
CA LEU A 76 6.56 -7.55 21.28
C LEU A 76 5.44 -7.35 20.24
N ARG A 77 4.26 -7.95 20.47
CA ARG A 77 3.07 -7.68 19.62
C ARG A 77 2.65 -6.22 19.62
N GLY A 78 2.75 -5.55 20.77
CA GLY A 78 2.48 -4.11 20.88
C GLY A 78 3.51 -3.27 20.11
N ALA A 79 4.79 -3.67 20.13
CA ALA A 79 5.82 -2.99 19.34
C ALA A 79 5.63 -3.22 17.82
N ASP A 80 5.30 -4.45 17.42
CA ASP A 80 5.04 -4.80 16.02
C ASP A 80 3.84 -4.02 15.47
N SER A 81 2.79 -3.85 16.25
CA SER A 81 1.61 -3.07 15.83
C SER A 81 1.92 -1.58 15.66
N VAL A 82 2.73 -1.01 16.55
CA VAL A 82 3.21 0.38 16.42
C VAL A 82 4.10 0.53 15.19
N SER A 83 5.01 -0.41 14.95
CA SER A 83 5.87 -0.40 13.76
C SER A 83 5.05 -0.49 12.46
N ALA A 84 4.02 -1.35 12.43
CA ALA A 84 3.12 -1.47 11.28
C ALA A 84 2.32 -0.17 11.05
N ALA A 85 1.81 0.45 12.13
CA ALA A 85 1.11 1.73 12.03
C ALA A 85 2.02 2.86 11.52
N GLN A 86 3.29 2.89 11.95
CA GLN A 86 4.28 3.84 11.44
C GLN A 86 4.57 3.62 9.95
N GLN A 87 4.73 2.36 9.52
CA GLN A 87 4.94 2.06 8.10
C GLN A 87 3.75 2.53 7.25
N HIS A 88 2.52 2.25 7.68
CA HIS A 88 1.33 2.75 7.00
C HIS A 88 1.26 4.28 6.93
N ALA A 89 1.68 4.97 7.98
CA ALA A 89 1.72 6.44 7.97
C ALA A 89 2.77 6.99 6.99
N LEU A 90 3.93 6.33 6.87
CA LEU A 90 4.96 6.67 5.89
C LEU A 90 4.46 6.46 4.46
N ASP A 91 3.87 5.30 4.18
CA ASP A 91 3.33 4.99 2.84
C ASP A 91 2.23 5.99 2.44
N TRP A 92 1.38 6.38 3.39
CA TRP A 92 0.34 7.38 3.17
C TRP A 92 0.94 8.77 2.88
N SER A 93 1.96 9.17 3.64
CA SER A 93 2.70 10.42 3.41
C SER A 93 3.31 10.45 2.01
N ASP A 94 3.99 9.37 1.61
CA ASP A 94 4.63 9.26 0.29
C ASP A 94 3.60 9.33 -0.84
N SER A 95 2.45 8.65 -0.68
CA SER A 95 1.35 8.72 -1.65
C SER A 95 0.80 10.14 -1.79
N THR A 96 0.69 10.87 -0.68
CA THR A 96 0.20 12.25 -0.66
C THR A 96 1.19 13.19 -1.35
N LEU A 97 2.50 13.01 -1.11
CA LEU A 97 3.54 13.78 -1.78
C LEU A 97 3.54 13.55 -3.29
N ARG A 98 3.39 12.29 -3.73
CA ARG A 98 3.25 11.98 -5.16
C ARG A 98 2.05 12.68 -5.78
N HIS A 99 0.88 12.56 -5.15
CA HIS A 99 -0.34 13.20 -5.67
C HIS A 99 -0.22 14.72 -5.74
N LYS A 100 0.38 15.35 -4.72
CA LYS A 100 0.65 16.79 -4.72
C LYS A 100 1.56 17.20 -5.88
N ASN A 101 2.62 16.43 -6.15
CA ASN A 101 3.54 16.73 -7.24
C ASN A 101 2.87 16.57 -8.61
N GLU A 102 2.02 15.56 -8.79
CA GLU A 102 1.22 15.38 -10.01
C GLU A 102 0.27 16.55 -10.23
N GLN A 103 -0.43 17.00 -9.18
CA GLN A 103 -1.32 18.17 -9.27
C GLN A 103 -0.55 19.45 -9.59
N LEU A 104 0.64 19.65 -9.02
CA LEU A 104 1.50 20.78 -9.36
C LEU A 104 1.91 20.75 -10.84
N ALA A 105 2.30 19.59 -11.36
CA ALA A 105 2.64 19.43 -12.77
C ALA A 105 1.43 19.71 -13.69
N GLN A 106 0.23 19.28 -13.29
CA GLN A 106 -0.99 19.59 -14.04
C GLN A 106 -1.29 21.09 -14.03
N LEU A 107 -1.20 21.76 -12.88
CA LEU A 107 -1.38 23.21 -12.77
C LEU A 107 -0.38 23.99 -13.63
N ASP A 108 0.90 23.57 -13.63
CA ASP A 108 1.93 24.21 -14.45
C ASP A 108 1.65 24.04 -15.95
N SER A 109 1.20 22.85 -16.36
CA SER A 109 0.79 22.60 -17.75
C SER A 109 -0.41 23.48 -18.18
N LEU A 110 -1.38 23.68 -17.29
CA LEU A 110 -2.54 24.55 -17.54
C LEU A 110 -2.11 26.01 -17.64
N TYR A 111 -1.24 26.46 -16.73
CA TYR A 111 -0.68 27.80 -16.75
C TYR A 111 0.07 28.08 -18.07
N HIS A 112 0.91 27.16 -18.51
CA HIS A 112 1.62 27.27 -19.78
C HIS A 112 0.65 27.31 -20.97
N ARG A 113 -0.35 26.42 -21.01
CA ARG A 113 -1.36 26.41 -22.07
C ARG A 113 -2.15 27.72 -22.12
N GLU A 114 -2.59 28.24 -20.97
CA GLU A 114 -3.31 29.51 -20.89
C GLU A 114 -2.42 30.68 -21.35
N ARG A 115 -1.14 30.68 -20.94
CA ARG A 115 -0.17 31.67 -21.38
C ARG A 115 0.02 31.63 -22.89
N ASP A 116 0.12 30.45 -23.50
CA ASP A 116 0.28 30.32 -24.94
C ASP A 116 -0.98 30.75 -25.71
N ILE A 117 -2.17 30.42 -25.20
CA ILE A 117 -3.43 30.95 -25.72
C ILE A 117 -3.42 32.48 -25.67
N SER A 118 -3.06 33.07 -24.52
CA SER A 118 -3.03 34.53 -24.37
C SER A 118 -2.03 35.21 -25.33
N LYS A 119 -0.87 34.58 -25.57
CA LYS A 119 0.11 35.05 -26.55
C LYS A 119 -0.45 34.98 -27.97
N GLY A 120 -1.08 33.86 -28.34
CA GLY A 120 -1.74 33.70 -29.63
C GLY A 120 -2.82 34.76 -29.86
N TRP A 121 -3.66 35.03 -28.85
CA TRP A 121 -4.66 36.11 -28.94
C TRP A 121 -4.02 37.50 -29.11
N ARG A 122 -2.91 37.78 -28.43
CA ARG A 122 -2.19 39.05 -28.61
C ARG A 122 -1.54 39.17 -29.97
N SER A 123 -0.97 38.10 -30.53
CA SER A 123 -0.41 38.12 -31.89
C SER A 123 -1.49 38.33 -32.94
N LEU A 124 -2.65 37.72 -32.76
CA LEU A 124 -3.82 37.91 -33.63
C LEU A 124 -4.37 39.34 -33.62
N ALA A 125 -4.29 40.04 -32.48
CA ALA A 125 -4.70 41.44 -32.40
C ALA A 125 -3.76 42.39 -33.16
N GLY A 126 -2.49 41.98 -33.35
CA GLY A 126 -1.48 42.75 -34.09
C GLY A 126 -1.36 42.38 -35.57
N GLU A 127 -2.09 41.37 -36.06
CA GLU A 127 -2.00 40.96 -37.47
C GLU A 127 -2.63 42.01 -38.40
N PRO A 128 -1.97 42.30 -39.55
CA PRO A 128 -2.54 43.18 -40.57
C PRO A 128 -3.88 42.64 -41.08
N TRP A 129 -4.87 43.54 -41.22
CA TRP A 129 -6.20 43.15 -41.73
C TRP A 129 -6.16 42.63 -43.17
N LEU A 130 -5.13 43.00 -43.93
CA LEU A 130 -4.88 42.62 -45.31
C LEU A 130 -3.39 42.28 -45.46
N THR A 131 -3.09 41.12 -46.04
CA THR A 131 -1.73 40.67 -46.33
C THR A 131 -1.63 40.31 -47.81
N PHE A 132 -0.55 40.73 -48.47
CA PHE A 132 -0.26 40.38 -49.85
C PHE A 132 1.06 39.63 -49.88
N ASP A 133 1.06 38.49 -50.56
CA ASP A 133 2.24 37.65 -50.73
C ASP A 133 2.50 37.47 -52.22
N PHE A 134 3.76 37.62 -52.61
CA PHE A 134 4.19 37.39 -53.97
C PHE A 134 5.53 36.66 -53.95
N GLY A 135 5.65 35.60 -54.74
CA GLY A 135 6.84 34.79 -54.85
C GLY A 135 7.09 34.42 -56.31
N LEU A 136 8.34 34.59 -56.74
CA LEU A 136 8.84 34.07 -58.00
C LEU A 136 9.74 32.88 -57.67
N GLY A 137 9.55 31.78 -58.36
CA GLY A 137 10.34 30.58 -58.15
C GLY A 137 10.49 29.76 -59.43
N GLU A 138 11.30 28.72 -59.35
CA GLU A 138 11.47 27.76 -60.42
C GLU A 138 10.94 26.40 -59.94
N THR A 139 10.19 25.70 -60.78
CA THR A 139 9.66 24.37 -60.43
C THR A 139 10.28 23.26 -61.29
N GLY A 140 10.86 22.26 -60.60
CA GLY A 140 11.37 21.02 -61.20
C GLY A 140 12.83 21.06 -61.66
N ARG A 141 13.26 20.01 -62.39
CA ARG A 141 14.61 19.90 -62.99
C ARG A 141 14.81 20.79 -64.23
N ASP A 142 13.71 21.27 -64.81
CA ASP A 142 13.71 22.02 -66.07
C ASP A 142 13.70 23.56 -65.87
N HIS A 143 13.89 24.04 -64.63
CA HIS A 143 14.01 25.47 -64.31
C HIS A 143 12.87 26.35 -64.87
N ASN A 144 11.65 25.82 -64.90
CA ASN A 144 10.52 26.57 -65.45
C ASN A 144 10.08 27.68 -64.50
N PRO A 145 9.85 28.91 -65.00
CA PRO A 145 9.43 30.02 -64.17
C PRO A 145 8.02 29.77 -63.63
N ALA A 146 7.84 30.09 -62.36
CA ALA A 146 6.58 29.94 -61.68
C ALA A 146 6.30 31.12 -60.75
N VAL A 147 5.04 31.54 -60.74
CA VAL A 147 4.57 32.70 -59.99
C VAL A 147 3.57 32.24 -58.95
N LEU A 148 3.81 32.62 -57.70
CA LEU A 148 2.87 32.45 -56.59
C LEU A 148 2.40 33.84 -56.13
N ALA A 149 1.09 34.03 -56.11
CA ALA A 149 0.47 35.25 -55.59
C ALA A 149 -0.60 34.86 -54.56
N GLY A 150 -0.63 35.56 -53.43
CA GLY A 150 -1.57 35.33 -52.35
C GLY A 150 -2.15 36.62 -51.79
N LEU A 151 -3.44 36.56 -51.46
CA LEU A 151 -4.16 37.61 -50.74
C LEU A 151 -4.73 37.01 -49.46
N GLY A 152 -4.37 37.59 -48.33
CA GLY A 152 -4.95 37.26 -47.03
C GLY A 152 -5.81 38.39 -46.49
N ILE A 153 -7.02 38.08 -46.05
CA ILE A 153 -7.89 38.97 -45.27
C ILE A 153 -7.97 38.40 -43.86
N ARG A 154 -7.31 39.06 -42.90
CA ARG A 154 -7.10 38.56 -41.54
C ARG A 154 -6.64 37.09 -41.53
N ARG A 155 -7.51 36.16 -41.09
CA ARG A 155 -7.22 34.72 -40.91
C ARG A 155 -7.42 33.87 -42.16
N PHE A 156 -8.06 34.42 -43.19
CA PHE A 156 -8.32 33.72 -44.44
C PHE A 156 -7.27 34.11 -45.45
N ARG A 157 -6.57 33.12 -46.01
CA ARG A 157 -5.60 33.33 -47.09
C ARG A 157 -6.04 32.56 -48.32
N ILE A 158 -6.02 33.23 -49.46
CA ILE A 158 -6.24 32.65 -50.78
C ILE A 158 -4.93 32.82 -51.52
N TRP A 159 -4.40 31.75 -52.11
CA TRP A 159 -3.19 31.81 -52.91
C TRP A 159 -3.37 31.04 -54.21
N GLY A 160 -2.73 31.54 -55.26
CA GLY A 160 -2.72 30.95 -56.58
C GLY A 160 -1.27 30.76 -57.03
N PHE A 161 -1.01 29.62 -57.66
CA PHE A 161 0.25 29.31 -58.30
C PHE A 161 0.01 29.08 -59.80
N LEU A 162 0.84 29.69 -60.65
CA LEU A 162 0.83 29.52 -62.10
C LEU A 162 2.23 29.15 -62.61
N GLN A 163 2.28 28.17 -63.52
CA GLN A 163 3.50 27.73 -64.21
C GLN A 163 3.30 27.78 -65.74
N GLU A 164 4.29 28.32 -66.46
CA GLU A 164 4.12 28.79 -67.83
C GLU A 164 4.27 27.71 -68.94
N ALA A 165 4.78 26.51 -68.64
CA ALA A 165 5.12 25.51 -69.68
C ALA A 165 4.35 24.17 -69.63
N ASN A 166 3.57 23.90 -68.59
CA ASN A 166 2.69 22.72 -68.49
C ASN A 166 1.50 23.14 -67.61
N ALA A 167 0.35 23.40 -68.22
CA ALA A 167 -0.78 24.22 -67.72
C ALA A 167 -1.46 23.71 -66.43
N GLY A 168 -0.72 23.63 -65.34
CA GLY A 168 -1.20 23.34 -64.00
C GLY A 168 -1.17 24.61 -63.18
N GLY A 169 -2.36 25.17 -62.92
CA GLY A 169 -2.55 26.17 -61.89
C GLY A 169 -3.13 25.50 -60.64
N ALA A 170 -2.65 25.88 -59.46
CA ALA A 170 -3.24 25.45 -58.21
C ALA A 170 -3.75 26.67 -57.44
N ILE A 171 -5.01 26.62 -57.03
CA ILE A 171 -5.58 27.62 -56.13
C ILE A 171 -5.83 26.92 -54.80
N GLY A 172 -5.26 27.47 -53.74
CA GLY A 172 -5.43 26.99 -52.39
C GLY A 172 -6.06 28.06 -51.50
N MET A 173 -6.82 27.58 -50.52
CA MET A 173 -7.29 28.40 -49.41
C MET A 173 -6.73 27.83 -48.10
N SER A 174 -6.33 28.69 -47.18
CA SER A 174 -5.89 28.30 -45.85
C SER A 174 -6.49 29.20 -44.79
N LEU A 175 -7.01 28.60 -43.73
CA LEU A 175 -7.45 29.30 -42.52
C LEU A 175 -6.37 29.11 -41.45
N ARG A 176 -5.79 30.20 -40.93
CA ARG A 176 -4.93 30.14 -39.74
C ARG A 176 -5.82 30.09 -38.49
N LEU A 177 -5.80 28.96 -37.81
CA LEU A 177 -6.55 28.73 -36.57
C LEU A 177 -5.77 29.13 -35.31
N PHE A 178 -4.45 29.32 -35.41
CA PHE A 178 -3.54 29.63 -34.30
C PHE A 178 -2.44 30.59 -34.74
#